data_AF-A0A838QC92-F1
#
_entry.id   AF-A0A838QC92-F1
#
_cell.length_a   1.000
_cell.length_b   1.000
_cell.length_c   1.000
_cell.angle_alpha   90.00
_cell.angle_beta   90.00
_cell.angle_gamma   90.00
#
_symmetry.space_group_name_H-M   'P 1'
#
loop_
_entity.id
_entity.type
_entity.pdbx_description
1 polymer ?
#
loop_
_entity_poly.entity_id
_entity_poly.type
_entity_poly.pdbx_seq_one_letter_code
_entity_poly.pdbx_strand_id
1 'polypeptide(L)'
;GPAESLKEVGTALRKPLRNLGLLSGYATSRIRSRLGATATLDAVLHDRLKKHKEYFEKHVAELKAETGRAIMKHRSAIVERQLVLERLANMAIEMLATACVISRTQSLIDKNGLQATERELALCDLFCVESGRRFRANREMLGGLAESIDDMRLSVAGTVRKEKGYFVEDAIL
;
A
#
# COMPACT_ATOMS: atom_id res chain seq x y z
N GLY A 1 12.87 11.12 -0.49
CA GLY A 1 11.83 10.06 -0.38
C GLY A 1 11.37 9.83 1.06
N PRO A 2 10.36 8.97 1.33
CA PRO A 2 9.80 8.77 2.68
C PRO A 2 10.84 8.35 3.74
N ALA A 3 11.80 7.50 3.37
CA ALA A 3 12.88 7.05 4.27
C ALA A 3 13.87 8.19 4.63
N GLU A 4 14.20 9.06 3.67
CA GLU A 4 15.04 10.24 3.91
C GLU A 4 14.33 11.25 4.82
N SER A 5 13.05 11.52 4.57
CA SER A 5 12.26 12.40 5.43
C SER A 5 12.16 11.85 6.87
N LEU A 6 11.98 10.54 7.05
CA LEU A 6 12.02 9.90 8.37
C LEU A 6 13.41 9.97 9.03
N LYS A 7 14.49 9.87 8.24
CA LYS A 7 15.87 10.01 8.72
C LYS A 7 16.16 11.47 9.12
N GLU A 8 15.68 12.44 8.37
CA GLU A 8 15.74 13.87 8.69
C GLU A 8 15.01 14.16 10.00
N VAL A 9 13.78 13.66 10.16
CA VAL A 9 13.01 13.78 11.41
C VAL A 9 13.74 13.10 12.58
N GLY A 10 14.30 11.91 12.39
CA GLY A 10 15.09 11.23 13.41
C GLY A 10 16.36 12.00 13.81
N THR A 11 17.00 12.66 12.84
CA THR A 11 18.17 13.52 13.08
C THR A 11 17.76 14.82 13.79
N ALA A 12 16.60 15.37 13.42
CA ALA A 12 16.01 16.54 14.05
C ALA A 12 15.65 16.30 15.53
N LEU A 13 15.15 15.11 15.88
CA LEU A 13 14.88 14.71 17.26
C LEU A 13 16.13 14.68 18.14
N ARG A 14 17.31 14.38 17.58
CA ARG A 14 18.59 14.41 18.32
C ARG A 14 19.08 15.83 18.62
N LYS A 15 18.57 16.84 17.91
CA LYS A 15 18.90 18.27 18.11
C LYS A 15 17.62 19.10 18.09
N PRO A 16 16.77 18.98 19.12
CA PRO A 16 15.41 19.49 19.10
C PRO A 16 15.35 21.02 18.97
N LEU A 17 16.18 21.77 19.71
CA LEU A 17 16.22 23.24 19.67
C LEU A 17 16.59 23.82 18.30
N ARG A 18 17.36 23.09 17.50
CA ARG A 18 17.85 23.56 16.18
C ARG A 18 16.90 23.22 15.03
N ASN A 19 15.98 22.27 15.24
CA ASN A 19 15.14 21.72 14.17
C ASN A 19 13.64 21.78 14.51
N LEU A 20 13.23 22.76 15.32
CA LEU A 20 11.84 22.93 15.79
C LEU A 20 10.83 23.03 14.63
N GLY A 21 11.18 23.67 13.51
CA GLY A 21 10.31 23.80 12.34
C GLY A 21 10.05 22.49 11.59
N LEU A 22 11.07 21.62 11.48
CA LEU A 22 10.94 20.31 10.84
C LEU A 22 10.13 19.34 11.73
N LEU A 23 10.34 19.41 13.04
CA LEU A 23 9.59 18.60 14.02
C LEU A 23 8.12 19.04 14.10
N SER A 24 7.83 20.35 14.02
CA SER A 24 6.45 20.86 14.02
C SER A 24 5.70 20.48 12.74
N GLY A 25 6.36 20.55 11.57
CA GLY A 25 5.78 20.13 10.29
C GLY A 25 5.42 18.64 10.27
N TYR A 26 6.31 17.78 10.79
CA TYR A 26 6.03 16.34 10.89
C TYR A 26 4.92 16.04 11.90
N ALA A 27 4.94 16.66 13.09
CA ALA A 27 3.91 16.47 14.10
C ALA A 27 2.54 16.94 13.60
N THR A 28 2.46 18.11 12.95
CA THR A 28 1.20 18.63 12.38
C THR A 28 0.71 17.78 11.22
N SER A 29 1.59 17.28 10.35
CA SER A 29 1.21 16.33 9.28
C SER A 29 0.67 15.03 9.87
N ARG A 30 1.31 14.48 10.91
CA ARG A 30 0.87 13.26 11.59
C ARG A 30 -0.46 13.45 12.31
N ILE A 31 -0.67 14.61 12.95
CA ILE A 31 -1.94 14.98 13.60
C ILE A 31 -3.03 15.13 12.55
N ARG A 32 -2.80 15.86 11.46
CA ARG A 32 -3.75 16.00 10.35
C ARG A 32 -4.15 14.65 9.76
N SER A 33 -3.20 13.76 9.49
CA SER A 33 -3.51 12.41 9.02
C SER A 33 -4.27 11.55 10.04
N ARG A 34 -4.01 11.72 11.35
CA ARG A 34 -4.81 11.06 12.41
C ARG A 34 -6.22 11.64 12.54
N LEU A 35 -6.40 12.90 12.19
CA LEU A 35 -7.70 13.58 12.14
C LEU A 35 -8.43 13.39 10.78
N GLY A 36 -7.94 12.50 9.91
CA GLY A 36 -8.62 12.12 8.67
C GLY A 36 -8.24 12.94 7.43
N ALA A 37 -7.28 13.87 7.51
CA ALA A 37 -6.78 14.55 6.32
C ALA A 37 -5.92 13.59 5.47
N THR A 38 -6.51 13.09 4.39
CA THR A 38 -5.83 12.29 3.36
C THR A 38 -5.37 13.19 2.21
N ALA A 39 -4.34 12.76 1.49
CA ALA A 39 -3.98 13.42 0.25
C ALA A 39 -5.15 13.24 -0.74
N THR A 40 -5.75 14.33 -1.17
CA THR A 40 -6.77 14.32 -2.22
C THR A 40 -6.10 14.41 -3.57
N LEU A 41 -6.61 13.65 -4.53
CA LEU A 41 -6.17 13.69 -5.91
C LEU A 41 -6.74 14.95 -6.56
N ASP A 42 -5.87 15.84 -7.03
CA ASP A 42 -6.22 17.04 -7.79
C ASP A 42 -6.54 16.72 -9.26
N ALA A 43 -7.23 15.59 -9.49
CA ALA A 43 -7.74 15.22 -10.79
C ALA A 43 -9.26 15.49 -10.81
N VAL A 44 -9.69 16.24 -11.81
CA VAL A 44 -11.10 16.39 -12.15
C VAL A 44 -11.52 15.10 -12.85
N LEU A 45 -12.37 14.32 -12.18
CA LEU A 45 -12.95 13.10 -12.73
C LEU A 45 -14.45 13.30 -12.85
N HIS A 46 -15.05 12.65 -13.84
CA HIS A 46 -16.49 12.58 -14.00
C HIS A 46 -17.13 11.98 -12.75
N ASP A 47 -18.30 12.48 -12.34
CA ASP A 47 -18.98 12.09 -11.10
C ASP A 47 -19.21 10.57 -11.00
N ARG A 48 -19.35 9.89 -12.13
CA ARG A 48 -19.47 8.43 -12.21
C ARG A 48 -18.26 7.67 -11.66
N LEU A 49 -17.08 8.27 -11.65
CA LEU A 49 -15.84 7.70 -11.10
C LEU A 49 -15.54 8.17 -9.67
N LYS A 50 -16.40 9.02 -9.07
CA LYS A 50 -16.15 9.62 -7.74
C LYS A 50 -15.90 8.59 -6.65
N LYS A 51 -16.69 7.51 -6.60
CA LYS A 51 -16.48 6.44 -5.61
C LYS A 51 -15.12 5.76 -5.76
N HIS A 52 -14.67 5.53 -7.00
CA HIS A 52 -13.35 4.95 -7.26
C HIS A 52 -12.23 5.91 -6.85
N LYS A 53 -12.41 7.22 -7.08
CA LYS A 53 -11.49 8.26 -6.60
C LYS A 53 -11.35 8.22 -5.08
N GLU A 54 -12.46 8.20 -4.35
CA GLU A 54 -12.47 8.17 -2.88
C GLU A 54 -11.78 6.90 -2.34
N TYR A 55 -12.06 5.73 -2.93
CA TYR A 55 -11.37 4.49 -2.55
C TYR A 55 -9.87 4.52 -2.87
N PHE A 56 -9.51 5.08 -4.04
CA PHE A 56 -8.13 5.22 -4.45
C PHE A 56 -7.34 6.11 -3.46
N GLU A 57 -7.86 7.29 -3.11
CA GLU A 57 -7.24 8.21 -2.15
C GLU A 57 -7.08 7.56 -0.77
N LYS A 58 -8.08 6.80 -0.32
CA LYS A 58 -8.00 6.01 0.91
C LYS A 58 -6.85 5.00 0.84
N HIS A 59 -6.75 4.22 -0.23
CA HIS A 59 -5.69 3.21 -0.36
C HIS A 59 -4.29 3.84 -0.50
N VAL A 60 -4.16 5.02 -1.14
CA VAL A 60 -2.91 5.81 -1.11
C VAL A 60 -2.51 6.15 0.32
N ALA A 61 -3.45 6.63 1.14
CA ALA A 61 -3.20 6.95 2.54
C ALA A 61 -2.80 5.72 3.36
N GLU A 62 -3.47 4.57 3.14
CA GLU A 62 -3.16 3.30 3.79
C GLU A 62 -1.76 2.80 3.40
N LEU A 63 -1.40 2.82 2.11
CA LEU A 63 -0.07 2.43 1.63
C LEU A 63 1.02 3.30 2.26
N LYS A 64 0.82 4.63 2.32
CA LYS A 64 1.74 5.55 3.00
C LYS A 64 1.90 5.19 4.48
N ALA A 65 0.80 4.86 5.15
CA ALA A 65 0.81 4.51 6.57
C ALA A 65 1.55 3.18 6.83
N GLU A 66 1.28 2.12 6.04
CA GLU A 66 1.99 0.85 6.16
C GLU A 66 3.48 0.98 5.83
N THR A 67 3.83 1.67 4.75
CA THR A 67 5.23 1.94 4.39
C THR A 67 5.95 2.66 5.53
N GLY A 68 5.33 3.69 6.11
CA GLY A 68 5.87 4.42 7.25
C GLY A 68 6.05 3.53 8.48
N ARG A 69 5.07 2.66 8.80
CA ARG A 69 5.19 1.68 9.89
C ARG A 69 6.36 0.73 9.68
N ALA A 70 6.49 0.15 8.49
CA ALA A 70 7.56 -0.78 8.16
C ALA A 70 8.94 -0.12 8.28
N ILE A 71 9.12 1.09 7.75
CA ILE A 71 10.38 1.85 7.85
C ILE A 71 10.68 2.19 9.31
N MET A 72 9.70 2.64 10.09
CA MET A 72 9.91 2.96 11.51
C MET A 72 10.31 1.72 12.32
N LYS A 73 9.69 0.57 12.03
CA LYS A 73 9.94 -0.69 12.73
C LYS A 73 11.32 -1.29 12.39
N HIS A 74 11.65 -1.41 11.11
CA HIS A 74 12.84 -2.13 10.65
C HIS A 74 14.02 -1.22 10.31
N ARG A 75 13.80 0.09 10.16
CA ARG A 75 14.83 1.07 9.79
C ARG A 75 15.59 0.63 8.53
N SER A 76 16.92 0.68 8.54
CA SER A 76 17.75 0.22 7.43
C SER A 76 17.63 -1.28 7.17
N ALA A 77 17.31 -2.09 8.18
CA ALA A 77 17.16 -3.54 8.03
C ALA A 77 15.87 -3.94 7.29
N ILE A 78 15.03 -2.98 6.87
CA ILE A 78 13.85 -3.26 6.04
C ILE A 78 14.23 -3.97 4.73
N VAL A 79 15.45 -3.73 4.21
CA VAL A 79 15.96 -4.37 2.99
C VAL A 79 16.01 -5.90 3.08
N GLU A 80 16.17 -6.44 4.30
CA GLU A 80 16.20 -7.88 4.57
C GLU A 80 14.80 -8.46 4.86
N ARG A 81 13.77 -7.61 4.95
CA ARG A 81 12.39 -8.02 5.24
C ARG A 81 11.62 -8.28 3.95
N GLN A 82 12.09 -9.25 3.18
CA GLN A 82 11.59 -9.54 1.83
C GLN A 82 10.08 -9.78 1.77
N LEU A 83 9.51 -10.53 2.71
CA LEU A 83 8.06 -10.79 2.78
C LEU A 83 7.23 -9.52 3.03
N VAL A 84 7.76 -8.58 3.82
CA VAL A 84 7.14 -7.27 4.06
C VAL A 84 7.26 -6.39 2.80
N LEU A 85 8.44 -6.39 2.17
CA LEU A 85 8.69 -5.64 0.94
C LEU A 85 7.83 -6.12 -0.21
N GLU A 86 7.65 -7.43 -0.37
CA GLU A 86 6.79 -8.04 -1.38
C GLU A 86 5.35 -7.54 -1.25
N ARG A 87 4.78 -7.55 -0.03
CA ARG A 87 3.41 -7.07 0.21
C ARG A 87 3.26 -5.59 -0.07
N LEU A 88 4.22 -4.78 0.37
CA LEU A 88 4.22 -3.34 0.06
C LEU A 88 4.33 -3.08 -1.45
N ALA A 89 5.13 -3.88 -2.17
CA ALA A 89 5.26 -3.81 -3.62
C ALA A 89 3.94 -4.20 -4.31
N ASN A 90 3.32 -5.30 -3.90
CA ASN A 90 2.02 -5.73 -4.42
C ASN A 90 0.94 -4.67 -4.20
N MET A 91 0.88 -4.07 -3.01
CA MET A 91 -0.01 -2.93 -2.75
C MET A 91 0.26 -1.76 -3.72
N ALA A 92 1.52 -1.41 -3.97
CA ALA A 92 1.88 -0.32 -4.89
C ALA A 92 1.53 -0.64 -6.35
N ILE A 93 1.68 -1.89 -6.78
CA ILE A 93 1.30 -2.36 -8.12
C ILE A 93 -0.21 -2.21 -8.33
N GLU A 94 -1.03 -2.65 -7.37
CA GLU A 94 -2.49 -2.47 -7.41
C GLU A 94 -2.87 -0.99 -7.50
N MET A 95 -2.18 -0.12 -6.75
CA MET A 95 -2.40 1.33 -6.83
C MET A 95 -2.08 1.88 -8.23
N LEU A 96 -0.93 1.53 -8.81
CA LEU A 96 -0.56 2.01 -10.13
C LEU A 96 -1.56 1.55 -11.19
N ALA A 97 -1.92 0.26 -11.17
CA ALA A 97 -2.87 -0.31 -12.12
C ALA A 97 -4.25 0.36 -12.00
N THR A 98 -4.73 0.57 -10.76
CA THR A 98 -6.00 1.27 -10.52
C THR A 98 -5.97 2.70 -11.04
N ALA A 99 -4.88 3.44 -10.84
CA ALA A 99 -4.71 4.79 -11.37
C ALA A 99 -4.82 4.81 -12.90
N CYS A 100 -4.12 3.89 -13.58
CA CYS A 100 -4.14 3.77 -15.03
C CYS A 100 -5.54 3.47 -15.57
N VAL A 101 -6.28 2.55 -14.93
CA VAL A 101 -7.63 2.16 -15.36
C VAL A 101 -8.63 3.31 -15.17
N ILE A 102 -8.60 4.00 -14.02
CA ILE A 102 -9.45 5.18 -13.77
C ILE A 102 -9.12 6.29 -14.77
N SER A 103 -7.84 6.59 -14.96
CA SER A 103 -7.39 7.63 -15.90
C SER A 103 -7.81 7.34 -17.34
N ARG A 104 -7.61 6.10 -17.81
CA ARG A 104 -8.03 5.70 -19.16
C ARG A 104 -9.53 5.79 -19.33
N THR A 105 -10.31 5.35 -18.34
CA THR A 105 -11.78 5.39 -18.39
C THR A 105 -12.26 6.84 -18.41
N GLN A 106 -11.67 7.72 -17.61
CA GLN A 106 -11.94 9.15 -17.66
C GLN A 106 -11.68 9.73 -19.06
N SER A 107 -10.53 9.45 -19.66
CA SER A 107 -10.21 9.95 -21.00
C SER A 107 -11.18 9.43 -22.08
N LEU A 108 -11.72 8.23 -21.92
CA LEU A 108 -12.74 7.70 -22.83
C LEU A 108 -14.09 8.39 -22.64
N ILE A 109 -14.48 8.69 -21.39
CA ILE A 109 -15.68 9.49 -21.10
C ILE A 109 -15.56 10.88 -21.72
N ASP A 110 -14.40 11.54 -21.56
CA ASP A 110 -14.18 12.88 -22.11
C ASP A 110 -14.24 12.89 -23.64
N LYS A 111 -13.73 11.83 -24.28
CA LYS A 111 -13.69 11.72 -25.74
C LYS A 111 -15.02 11.33 -26.37
N ASN A 112 -15.69 10.33 -25.79
CA ASN A 112 -16.83 9.65 -26.43
C ASN A 112 -18.17 9.98 -25.75
N GLY A 113 -18.13 10.60 -24.57
CA GLY A 113 -19.29 10.77 -23.70
C GLY A 113 -19.58 9.53 -22.86
N LEU A 114 -20.38 9.73 -21.82
CA LEU A 114 -20.68 8.70 -20.82
C LEU A 114 -21.41 7.48 -21.41
N GLN A 115 -22.46 7.71 -22.21
CA GLN A 115 -23.31 6.66 -22.78
C GLN A 115 -22.54 5.72 -23.71
N ALA A 116 -21.57 6.25 -24.47
CA ALA A 116 -20.75 5.44 -25.37
C ALA A 116 -19.64 4.64 -24.66
N THR A 117 -19.45 4.85 -23.34
CA THR A 117 -18.33 4.29 -22.55
C THR A 117 -18.81 3.30 -21.47
N GLU A 118 -20.07 2.85 -21.54
CA GLU A 118 -20.66 1.99 -20.49
C GLU A 118 -19.92 0.66 -20.29
N ARG A 119 -19.40 0.06 -21.37
CA ARG A 119 -18.69 -1.23 -21.30
C ARG A 119 -17.33 -1.09 -20.63
N GLU A 120 -16.60 -0.04 -20.96
CA GLU A 120 -15.31 0.29 -20.36
C GLU A 120 -15.47 0.71 -18.90
N LEU A 121 -16.55 1.41 -18.57
CA LEU A 121 -16.93 1.69 -17.19
C LEU A 121 -17.17 0.41 -16.39
N ALA A 122 -17.89 -0.58 -16.94
CA ALA A 122 -18.11 -1.86 -16.27
C ALA A 122 -16.78 -2.60 -16.00
N LEU A 123 -15.84 -2.56 -16.95
CA LEU A 123 -14.49 -3.11 -16.77
C LEU A 123 -13.71 -2.36 -15.68
N CYS A 124 -13.78 -1.03 -15.67
CA CYS A 124 -13.19 -0.19 -14.64
C CYS A 124 -13.75 -0.53 -13.26
N ASP A 125 -15.08 -0.63 -13.14
CA ASP A 125 -15.75 -0.96 -11.88
C ASP A 125 -15.29 -2.30 -11.32
N LEU A 126 -15.31 -3.35 -12.15
CA LEU A 126 -14.87 -4.68 -11.75
C LEU A 126 -13.40 -4.67 -11.33
N PHE A 127 -12.54 -4.05 -12.14
CA PHE A 127 -11.11 -4.00 -11.85
C PHE A 127 -10.82 -3.29 -10.52
N CYS A 128 -11.41 -2.11 -10.29
CA CYS A 128 -11.22 -1.36 -9.06
C CYS A 128 -11.65 -2.14 -7.81
N VAL A 129 -12.76 -2.89 -7.89
CA VAL A 129 -13.23 -3.73 -6.78
C VAL A 129 -12.25 -4.86 -6.49
N GLU A 130 -11.83 -5.60 -7.52
CA GLU A 130 -10.92 -6.74 -7.37
C GLU A 130 -9.51 -6.30 -6.94
N SER A 131 -9.02 -5.18 -7.50
CA SER A 131 -7.75 -4.58 -7.11
C SER A 131 -7.77 -4.13 -5.65
N GLY A 132 -8.85 -3.48 -5.21
CA GLY A 132 -9.03 -3.09 -3.81
C GLY A 132 -9.06 -4.29 -2.83
N ARG A 133 -9.60 -5.43 -3.25
CA ARG A 133 -9.56 -6.68 -2.46
C ARG A 133 -8.13 -7.21 -2.32
N ARG A 134 -7.37 -7.27 -3.41
CA ARG A 134 -5.95 -7.70 -3.39
C ARG A 134 -5.07 -6.74 -2.60
N PHE A 135 -5.29 -5.44 -2.73
CA PHE A 135 -4.63 -4.41 -1.92
C PHE A 135 -4.86 -4.66 -0.43
N ARG A 136 -6.13 -4.87 -0.04
CA ARG A 136 -6.50 -5.10 1.36
C ARG A 136 -5.90 -6.38 1.92
N ALA A 137 -5.92 -7.48 1.17
CA ALA A 137 -5.32 -8.73 1.59
C ALA A 137 -3.82 -8.57 1.90
N ASN A 138 -3.06 -7.91 1.02
CA ASN A 138 -1.65 -7.61 1.27
C ASN A 138 -1.45 -6.71 2.49
N ARG A 139 -2.32 -5.69 2.66
CA ARG A 139 -2.28 -4.78 3.81
C ARG A 139 -2.52 -5.51 5.13
N GLU A 140 -3.51 -6.39 5.20
CA GLU A 140 -3.83 -7.16 6.41
C GLU A 140 -2.67 -8.08 6.80
N MET A 141 -1.94 -8.60 5.81
CA MET A 141 -0.71 -9.39 5.99
C MET A 141 0.53 -8.56 6.37
N LEU A 142 0.38 -7.28 6.70
CA LEU A 142 1.43 -6.44 7.31
C LEU A 142 1.19 -6.19 8.81
N GLY A 143 0.07 -6.67 9.37
CA GLY A 143 -0.27 -6.54 10.78
C GLY A 143 0.51 -7.50 11.70
N GLY A 144 0.40 -7.32 13.03
CA GLY A 144 1.18 -8.09 14.01
C GLY A 144 0.97 -9.62 13.96
N LEU A 145 -0.23 -10.09 13.59
CA LEU A 145 -0.50 -11.52 13.41
C LEU A 145 0.28 -12.12 12.22
N ALA A 146 0.64 -11.30 11.23
CA ALA A 146 1.35 -11.76 10.04
C ALA A 146 2.80 -12.16 10.33
N GLU A 147 3.42 -11.63 11.39
CA GLU A 147 4.79 -12.01 11.76
C GLU A 147 4.86 -13.46 12.19
N SER A 148 3.86 -13.93 12.97
CA SER A 148 3.75 -15.34 13.34
C SER A 148 3.62 -16.23 12.09
N ILE A 149 2.83 -15.80 11.10
CA ILE A 149 2.66 -16.55 9.85
C ILE A 149 3.95 -16.58 9.03
N ASP A 150 4.70 -15.47 9.00
CA ASP A 150 5.98 -15.40 8.28
C ASP A 150 7.04 -16.28 8.92
N ASP A 151 7.13 -16.29 10.25
CA ASP A 151 8.03 -17.18 10.97
C ASP A 151 7.66 -18.65 10.72
N MET A 152 6.37 -18.98 10.71
CA MET A 152 5.90 -20.33 10.33
C MET A 152 6.28 -20.69 8.90
N ARG A 153 6.11 -19.78 7.93
CA ARG A 153 6.53 -20.00 6.54
C ARG A 153 8.02 -20.29 6.42
N LEU A 154 8.85 -19.48 7.10
CA LEU A 154 10.30 -19.65 7.09
C LEU A 154 10.72 -20.95 7.77
N SER A 155 10.06 -21.34 8.85
CA SER A 155 10.28 -22.62 9.54
C SER A 155 9.97 -23.83 8.66
N VAL A 156 8.80 -23.81 7.99
CA VAL A 156 8.41 -24.87 7.04
C VAL A 156 9.39 -24.94 5.88
N ALA A 157 9.76 -23.79 5.28
CA ALA A 157 10.73 -23.74 4.19
C ALA A 157 12.11 -24.28 4.62
N GLY A 158 12.54 -23.96 5.84
CA GLY A 158 13.77 -24.50 6.43
C GLY A 158 13.73 -26.02 6.58
N THR A 159 12.58 -26.57 6.98
CA THR A 159 12.36 -28.02 7.11
C THR A 159 12.41 -28.70 5.74
N VAL A 160 11.63 -28.22 4.76
CA VAL A 160 11.63 -28.76 3.39
C VAL A 160 13.03 -28.74 2.78
N ARG A 161 13.78 -27.65 2.99
CA ARG A 161 15.17 -27.53 2.53
C ARG A 161 16.08 -28.56 3.21
N LYS A 162 15.95 -28.76 4.52
CA LYS A 162 16.76 -29.72 5.29
C LYS A 162 16.50 -31.16 4.83
N GLU A 163 15.23 -31.51 4.64
CA GLU A 163 14.80 -32.84 4.19
C GLU A 163 14.99 -33.05 2.67
N LYS A 164 15.46 -32.01 1.94
CA LYS A 164 15.67 -32.01 0.49
C LYS A 164 14.41 -32.35 -0.32
N GLY A 165 13.23 -32.05 0.22
CA GLY A 165 11.97 -32.38 -0.41
C GLY A 165 10.79 -32.26 0.53
N TYR A 166 9.61 -32.60 0.00
CA TYR A 166 8.42 -32.78 0.82
C TYR A 166 8.58 -34.06 1.65
N PHE A 167 8.37 -33.94 2.96
CA PHE A 167 8.70 -34.98 3.94
C PHE A 167 7.50 -35.83 4.38
N VAL A 168 6.29 -35.51 3.92
CA VAL A 168 5.12 -36.36 4.16
C VAL A 168 5.07 -37.39 3.03
N GLU A 169 5.33 -38.64 3.38
CA GLU A 169 5.39 -39.76 2.45
C GLU A 169 4.01 -40.42 2.22
N ASP A 170 3.06 -40.21 3.14
CA ASP A 170 1.71 -40.74 3.01
C ASP A 170 0.91 -39.97 1.95
N ALA A 171 0.63 -40.66 0.85
CA ALA A 171 -0.21 -40.18 -0.25
C ALA A 171 -1.71 -40.43 0.00
N ILE A 172 -2.18 -40.51 1.26
CA ILE A 172 -3.60 -40.73 1.53
C ILE A 172 -4.36 -39.40 1.43
N LEU A 173 -4.63 -39.03 0.18
CA LEU A 173 -5.86 -38.39 -0.28
C LEU A 173 -6.62 -39.41 -1.13
#